data_AF-A0A6B2SX21-F1
#
_entry.id   AF-A0A6B2SX21-F1
#
_cell.length_a   1.000
_cell.length_b   1.000
_cell.length_c   1.000
_cell.angle_alpha   90.00
_cell.angle_beta   90.00
_cell.angle_gamma   90.00
#
_symmetry.space_group_name_H-M   'P 1'
#
loop_
_entity.id
_entity.type
_entity.pdbx_description
1 polymer ?
#
loop_
_entity_poly.entity_id
_entity_poly.type
_entity_poly.pdbx_seq_one_letter_code
_entity_poly.pdbx_strand_id
1 'polypeptide(L)' 'LASGPAVTSAARHATAWAALATAAQSLGVGLALLDRTVAYAKQRTQFGSAIGAFQAVKHRLADVLVRLEFARPLVFGA' A
#
# COMPACT_ATOMS: atom_id res chain seq x y z
N LEU A 1 -4.02 -19.47 31.43
CA LEU A 1 -3.78 -18.28 30.59
C LEU A 1 -3.84 -17.05 31.48
N ALA A 2 -3.00 -16.04 31.23
CA ALA A 2 -3.04 -14.78 31.98
C ALA A 2 -4.33 -14.01 31.68
N SER A 3 -4.91 -13.36 32.68
CA SER A 3 -6.21 -12.67 32.59
C SER A 3 -6.27 -11.45 33.52
N GLY A 4 -7.24 -10.57 33.26
CA GLY A 4 -7.49 -9.35 34.03
C GLY A 4 -7.27 -8.05 33.25
N PRO A 5 -7.64 -6.89 33.84
CA PRO A 5 -7.65 -5.60 33.13
C PRO A 5 -6.31 -5.18 32.52
N ALA A 6 -5.20 -5.51 33.19
CA ALA A 6 -3.85 -5.24 32.70
C ALA A 6 -3.49 -6.04 31.44
N VAL A 7 -3.97 -7.28 31.33
CA VAL A 7 -3.77 -8.11 30.13
C VAL A 7 -4.56 -7.53 28.97
N THR A 8 -5.80 -7.08 29.20
CA THR A 8 -6.63 -6.45 28.17
C THR A 8 -6.04 -5.13 27.68
N SER A 9 -5.50 -4.28 28.56
CA SER A 9 -4.85 -3.03 28.14
C SER A 9 -3.57 -3.30 27.33
N ALA A 10 -2.73 -4.24 27.78
CA ALA A 10 -1.53 -4.65 27.06
C ALA A 10 -1.86 -5.23 25.68
N ALA A 11 -2.87 -6.10 25.59
CA ALA A 11 -3.31 -6.68 24.32
C ALA A 11 -3.82 -5.61 23.36
N ARG A 12 -4.62 -4.64 23.82
CA ARG A 12 -5.07 -3.52 22.97
C ARG A 12 -3.91 -2.69 22.44
N HIS A 13 -2.93 -2.38 23.30
CA HIS A 13 -1.75 -1.63 22.90
C HIS A 13 -0.92 -2.40 21.86
N ALA A 14 -0.69 -3.69 22.08
CA ALA A 14 0.01 -4.55 21.14
C ALA A 14 -0.72 -4.62 19.78
N THR A 15 -2.05 -4.77 19.79
CA THR A 15 -2.85 -4.79 18.55
C THR A 15 -2.79 -3.47 17.80
N ALA A 16 -2.77 -2.32 18.49
CA ALA A 16 -2.63 -1.02 17.85
C ALA A 16 -1.28 -0.89 17.11
N TRP A 17 -0.18 -1.27 17.76
CA TRP A 17 1.14 -1.30 17.12
C TRP A 17 1.22 -2.30 15.97
N ALA A 18 0.63 -3.49 16.13
CA ALA A 18 0.60 -4.49 15.06
C ALA A 18 -0.17 -3.98 13.84
N ALA A 19 -1.29 -3.28 14.04
CA ALA A 19 -2.05 -2.67 12.96
C ALA A 19 -1.23 -1.57 12.25
N LEU A 20 -0.56 -0.69 13.00
CA LEU A 20 0.31 0.34 12.44
C LEU A 20 1.47 -0.27 11.63
N ALA A 21 2.16 -1.27 12.18
CA ALA A 21 3.25 -1.95 11.48
C ALA A 21 2.77 -2.62 10.18
N THR A 22 1.60 -3.26 10.22
CA THR A 22 0.98 -3.88 9.03
C THR A 22 0.61 -2.84 7.97
N ALA A 23 0.07 -1.68 8.38
CA ALA A 23 -0.24 -0.58 7.48
C ALA A 23 1.04 -0.01 6.83
N ALA A 24 2.11 0.19 7.61
CA ALA A 24 3.40 0.66 7.11
C ALA A 24 4.02 -0.32 6.10
N GLN A 25 3.99 -1.62 6.40
CA GLN A 25 4.45 -2.65 5.47
C GLN A 25 3.62 -2.65 4.18
N SER A 26 2.28 -2.55 4.29
CA SER A 26 1.39 -2.54 3.13
C SER A 26 1.63 -1.33 2.23
N LEU A 27 1.87 -0.15 2.82
CA LEU A 27 2.25 1.06 2.08
C LEU A 27 3.57 0.86 1.33
N GLY A 28 4.61 0.36 2.00
CA GLY A 28 5.91 0.10 1.38
C GLY A 28 5.84 -0.89 0.23
N VAL A 29 5.13 -2.01 0.43
CA VAL A 29 4.89 -3.01 -0.62
C VAL A 29 4.09 -2.41 -1.78
N GLY A 30 3.04 -1.64 -1.50
CA GLY A 30 2.22 -0.99 -2.52
C GLY A 30 3.03 -0.04 -3.40
N LEU A 31 3.91 0.77 -2.81
CA LEU A 31 4.80 1.68 -3.55
C LEU A 31 5.79 0.91 -4.44
N ALA A 32 6.40 -0.15 -3.91
CA ALA A 32 7.33 -0.98 -4.69
C ALA A 32 6.63 -1.72 -5.84
N LEU A 33 5.41 -2.21 -5.62
CA LEU A 33 4.60 -2.84 -6.66
C LEU A 33 4.20 -1.84 -7.75
N LEU A 34 3.78 -0.64 -7.37
CA LEU A 34 3.41 0.40 -8.32
C LEU A 34 4.58 0.77 -9.22
N ASP A 35 5.76 1.01 -8.64
CA ASP A 35 6.98 1.34 -9.40
C ASP A 35 7.34 0.26 -10.42
N ARG A 36 7.41 -1.00 -9.98
CA ARG A 36 7.67 -2.15 -10.87
C ARG A 36 6.61 -2.29 -11.96
N THR A 37 5.34 -2.06 -11.63
CA THR A 37 4.24 -2.18 -12.59
C THR A 37 4.29 -1.07 -13.64
N VAL A 38 4.61 0.17 -13.24
CA VAL A 38 4.80 1.30 -14.17
C VAL A 38 5.99 1.03 -15.08
N ALA A 39 7.11 0.53 -14.54
CA ALA A 39 8.28 0.18 -15.34
C ALA A 39 7.93 -0.88 -16.40
N TYR A 40 7.22 -1.94 -16.00
CA TYR A 40 6.77 -2.98 -16.93
C TYR A 40 5.78 -2.45 -17.97
N ALA A 41 4.81 -1.62 -17.56
CA ALA A 41 3.80 -1.07 -18.46
C ALA A 41 4.40 -0.17 -19.56
N LYS A 42 5.56 0.44 -19.30
CA LYS A 42 6.33 1.21 -20.29
C LYS A 42 7.12 0.32 -21.25
N GLN A 43 7.52 -0.87 -20.84
CA GLN A 43 8.33 -1.80 -21.64
C GLN A 43 7.48 -2.76 -22.48
N ARG A 44 6.32 -3.17 -21.98
CA ARG A 44 5.47 -4.16 -22.63
C ARG A 44 4.66 -3.54 -23.77
N THR A 45 4.86 -4.04 -24.99
CA THR A 45 4.14 -3.60 -26.19
C THR A 45 3.05 -4.60 -26.59
N GLN A 46 1.83 -4.11 -26.82
CA GLN A 46 0.70 -4.86 -27.39
C GLN A 46 -0.14 -3.94 -28.27
N PHE A 47 -0.77 -4.48 -29.31
CA PHE A 47 -1.57 -3.70 -30.26
C PHE A 47 -0.80 -2.50 -30.85
N GLY A 48 0.50 -2.69 -31.10
CA GLY A 48 1.38 -1.68 -31.69
C GLY A 48 1.83 -0.55 -30.76
N SER A 49 1.51 -0.57 -29.46
CA SER A 49 1.92 0.47 -28.50
C SER A 49 2.29 -0.11 -27.13
N ALA A 50 3.04 0.65 -26.32
CA ALA A 50 3.28 0.28 -24.94
C ALA A 50 1.94 0.23 -24.18
N ILE A 51 1.73 -0.80 -23.36
CA ILE A 51 0.44 -0.99 -22.67
C ILE A 51 0.11 0.19 -21.73
N GLY A 52 1.12 0.90 -21.22
CA GLY A 52 0.95 2.12 -20.44
C GLY A 52 0.37 3.31 -21.20
N ALA A 53 0.33 3.29 -22.54
CA ALA A 53 -0.32 4.34 -23.33
C ALA A 53 -1.85 4.26 -23.24
N PHE A 54 -2.40 3.06 -23.02
CA PHE A 54 -3.84 2.84 -22.93
C PHE A 54 -4.42 3.43 -21.64
N GLN A 55 -5.52 4.17 -21.78
CA GLN A 55 -6.19 4.85 -20.67
C GLN A 55 -6.55 3.90 -19.52
N ALA A 56 -7.06 2.71 -19.85
CA ALA A 56 -7.42 1.69 -18.86
C ALA A 56 -6.24 1.29 -17.95
N VAL A 57 -5.01 1.29 -18.48
CA VAL A 57 -3.81 0.95 -17.71
C VAL A 57 -3.33 2.16 -16.90
N LYS A 58 -3.07 3.30 -17.55
CA LYS A 58 -2.48 4.45 -16.85
C LYS A 58 -3.42 5.09 -15.82
N HIS A 59 -4.73 5.13 -16.06
CA HIS A 59 -5.68 5.61 -15.06
C HIS A 59 -5.71 4.70 -13.84
N ARG A 60 -5.70 3.38 -14.04
CA ARG A 60 -5.64 2.42 -12.92
C ARG A 60 -4.38 2.59 -12.08
N LEU A 61 -3.23 2.84 -12.71
CA LEU A 61 -1.98 3.10 -12.00
C LEU A 61 -1.99 4.45 -11.29
N ALA A 62 -2.61 5.48 -11.88
CA ALA A 62 -2.81 6.78 -11.23
C ALA A 62 -3.71 6.66 -9.99
N ASP A 63 -4.81 5.91 -10.06
CA ASP A 63 -5.70 5.66 -8.91
C ASP A 63 -4.97 4.96 -7.76
N VAL A 64 -4.10 4.00 -8.08
CA VAL A 64 -3.26 3.31 -7.08
C VAL A 64 -2.28 4.29 -6.44
N LEU A 65 -1.62 5.13 -7.23
CA LEU A 65 -0.72 6.16 -6.70
C LEU A 65 -1.45 7.10 -5.74
N VAL A 66 -2.61 7.62 -6.15
CA VAL A 66 -3.43 8.52 -5.34
C VAL A 66 -3.76 7.86 -3.99
N ARG A 67 -4.20 6.59 -4.00
CA ARG A 67 -4.50 5.85 -2.76
C ARG A 67 -3.29 5.66 -1.85
N LEU A 68 -2.11 5.40 -2.41
CA LEU A 68 -0.88 5.24 -1.63
C LEU A 68 -0.43 6.57 -1.02
N GLU A 69 -0.53 7.67 -1.77
CA GLU A 69 -0.22 9.01 -1.23
C GLU A 69 -1.21 9.44 -0.15
N PHE A 70 -2.49 9.05 -0.25
CA PHE A 70 -3.45 9.24 0.85
C PHE A 70 -3.12 8.41 2.09
N ALA A 71 -2.60 7.19 1.93
CA ALA A 71 -2.23 6.33 3.05
C ALA A 71 -0.94 6.78 3.76
N ARG A 72 -0.01 7.40 3.02
CA ARG A 72 1.29 7.84 3.53
C ARG A 72 1.23 8.70 4.80
N PRO A 73 0.51 9.84 4.84
CA PRO A 73 0.46 10.68 6.04
C PRO A 73 -0.23 9.98 7.22
N LEU A 74 -1.16 9.05 6.97
CA LEU A 74 -1.85 8.31 8.03
C LEU A 74 -0.90 7.34 8.75
N VAL A 75 0.08 6.79 8.04
CA VAL A 75 1.12 5.92 8.64
C VAL A 75 2.18 6.74 9.37
N PHE A 76 2.65 7.84 8.78
CA PHE A 76 3.71 8.66 9.38
C PHE A 76 3.24 9.57 10.52
N GLY A 77 1.95 9.90 10.56
CA GLY A 77 1.35 10.73 11.61
C GLY A 77 0.76 9.95 12.79
N ALA A 78 0.85 8.61 12.78
CA ALA A 78 0.31 7.73 13.82
C ALA A 78 1.21 7.64 15.06
#